data_AF-A0A6V2LKY7-F1
#
_entry.id   AF-A0A6V2LKY7-F1
#
_cell.length_a   1.000
_cell.length_b   1.000
_cell.length_c   1.000
_cell.angle_alpha   90.00
_cell.angle_beta   90.00
_cell.angle_gamma   90.00
#
_symmetry.space_group_name_H-M   'P 1'
#
loop_
_entity.id
_entity.type
_entity.pdbx_description
1 polymer ?
#
loop_
_entity_poly.entity_id
_entity_poly.type
_entity_poly.pdbx_seq_one_letter_code
_entity_poly.pdbx_strand_id
1 'polypeptide(L)'
;EDDRPLSERVYINQHEKGSSSKLRSEKADKKAKALKIASKRLAQMKSTKKETKARKKKSKHAPTESSSLRRDYYTSLNSNALNINSSGVGITIGANAYKPRDPRLQDTLSGHLDQDVFQKRYGFLEEVQEEEIKNLKERIRVHRITGRRGQKMRRKIKEEGKGAWTTLEEDETELKRLQQERTTRHKSQTQRLAKQKIKKQLRSSVISGKAGPYFPKKREWKQMELEAKFDVLHKQGGDKAVDALLKKKRKKNMGKASKFMPPAS
;
A
#
# COMPACT_ATOMS: atom_id res chain seq x y z
N GLU A 1 -11.33 14.49 38.00
CA GLU A 1 -12.39 13.46 38.01
C GLU A 1 -11.86 12.13 38.56
N ASP A 2 -11.10 12.14 39.66
CA ASP A 2 -10.40 10.93 40.13
C ASP A 2 -10.58 10.61 41.64
N ASP A 3 -11.54 11.23 42.32
CA ASP A 3 -11.73 11.04 43.77
C ASP A 3 -12.84 10.03 44.13
N ARG A 4 -13.02 8.96 43.33
CA ARG A 4 -13.95 7.88 43.69
C ARG A 4 -13.21 6.66 44.22
N PRO A 5 -13.64 6.06 45.34
CA PRO A 5 -12.99 4.91 45.95
C PRO A 5 -12.97 3.70 45.00
N LEU A 6 -11.89 2.92 45.07
CA LEU A 6 -11.60 1.81 44.15
C LEU A 6 -12.73 0.75 44.10
N SER A 7 -13.44 0.56 45.21
CA SER A 7 -14.59 -0.35 45.34
C SER A 7 -15.75 0.04 44.41
N GLU A 8 -16.02 1.33 44.25
CA GLU A 8 -17.09 1.85 43.39
C GLU A 8 -16.74 1.71 41.90
N ARG A 9 -15.46 1.88 41.54
CA ARG A 9 -14.95 1.66 40.17
C ARG A 9 -15.03 0.20 39.73
N VAL A 10 -14.85 -0.72 40.66
CA VAL A 10 -14.97 -2.17 40.39
C VAL A 10 -16.44 -2.55 40.22
N TYR A 11 -17.36 -1.94 40.97
CA TYR A 11 -18.80 -2.20 40.88
C TYR A 11 -19.39 -1.73 39.54
N ILE A 12 -19.02 -0.53 39.07
CA ILE A 12 -19.47 0.01 37.77
C ILE A 12 -18.93 -0.84 36.59
N ASN A 13 -17.68 -1.28 36.66
CA ASN A 13 -17.07 -2.15 35.63
C ASN A 13 -17.63 -3.59 35.59
N GLN A 14 -18.34 -4.03 36.64
CA GLN A 14 -19.00 -5.34 36.65
C GLN A 14 -20.43 -5.26 36.09
N HIS A 15 -21.16 -4.17 36.32
CA HIS A 15 -22.53 -4.00 35.82
C HIS A 15 -22.62 -3.58 34.33
N GLU A 16 -21.64 -2.87 33.78
CA GLU A 16 -21.63 -2.50 32.34
C GLU A 16 -21.28 -3.67 31.38
N LYS A 17 -20.82 -4.82 31.92
CA LYS A 17 -20.45 -6.00 31.11
C LYS A 17 -21.62 -6.82 30.58
N GLY A 18 -22.86 -6.50 30.93
CA GLY A 18 -24.07 -7.20 30.45
C GLY A 18 -24.30 -7.16 28.93
N SER A 19 -23.74 -6.15 28.24
CA SER A 19 -23.78 -6.04 26.77
C SER A 19 -22.76 -6.95 26.05
N SER A 20 -21.65 -7.27 26.73
CA SER A 20 -20.54 -8.04 26.14
C SER A 20 -20.80 -9.56 26.08
N SER A 21 -21.69 -10.08 26.94
CA SER A 21 -22.06 -11.50 26.98
C SER A 21 -22.93 -11.90 25.79
N LYS A 22 -23.92 -11.06 25.42
CA LYS A 22 -24.78 -11.26 24.24
C LYS A 22 -24.00 -11.22 22.93
N LEU A 23 -23.01 -10.32 22.81
CA LEU A 23 -22.13 -10.27 21.64
C LEU A 23 -21.17 -11.47 21.54
N ARG A 24 -20.85 -12.12 22.67
CA ARG A 24 -20.03 -13.34 22.70
C ARG A 24 -20.84 -14.58 22.33
N SER A 25 -22.10 -14.70 22.77
CA SER A 25 -22.98 -15.81 22.38
C SER A 25 -23.31 -15.78 20.88
N GLU A 26 -23.67 -14.62 20.32
CA GLU A 26 -23.95 -14.51 18.89
C GLU A 26 -22.75 -14.88 18.00
N LYS A 27 -21.53 -14.55 18.43
CA LYS A 27 -20.31 -14.92 17.70
C LYS A 27 -20.04 -16.43 17.79
N ALA A 28 -20.33 -17.06 18.92
CA ALA A 28 -20.23 -18.50 19.08
C ALA A 28 -21.22 -19.23 18.15
N ASP A 29 -22.46 -18.75 18.09
CA ASP A 29 -23.51 -19.33 17.23
C ASP A 29 -23.18 -19.20 15.74
N LYS A 30 -22.68 -18.03 15.31
CA LYS A 30 -22.22 -17.81 13.93
C LYS A 30 -21.06 -18.75 13.56
N LYS A 31 -20.12 -18.98 14.48
CA LYS A 31 -19.00 -19.91 14.28
C LYS A 31 -19.47 -21.36 14.19
N ALA A 32 -20.41 -21.78 15.03
CA ALA A 32 -21.00 -23.12 14.98
C ALA A 32 -21.75 -23.38 13.67
N LYS A 33 -22.54 -22.40 13.20
CA LYS A 33 -23.23 -22.47 11.89
C LYS A 33 -22.24 -22.59 10.72
N ALA A 34 -21.16 -21.79 10.73
CA ALA A 34 -20.13 -21.84 9.69
C ALA A 34 -19.42 -23.21 9.63
N LEU A 35 -19.10 -23.81 10.78
CA LEU A 35 -18.47 -25.13 10.85
C LEU A 35 -19.38 -26.23 10.31
N LYS A 36 -20.69 -26.20 10.60
CA LYS A 36 -21.67 -27.14 10.03
C LYS A 36 -21.78 -27.03 8.50
N ILE A 37 -21.70 -25.82 7.94
CA ILE A 37 -21.73 -25.60 6.49
C ILE A 37 -20.44 -26.14 5.84
N ALA A 38 -19.28 -25.88 6.47
CA ALA A 38 -17.99 -26.35 5.96
C ALA A 38 -17.89 -27.89 5.96
N SER A 39 -18.33 -28.56 7.02
CA SER A 39 -18.32 -30.03 7.08
C SER A 39 -19.25 -30.66 6.03
N LYS A 40 -20.43 -30.08 5.80
CA LYS A 40 -21.37 -30.54 4.76
C LYS A 40 -20.77 -30.41 3.36
N ARG A 41 -20.10 -29.29 3.04
CA ARG A 41 -19.39 -29.10 1.77
C ARG A 41 -18.24 -30.09 1.59
N LEU A 42 -17.48 -30.36 2.63
CA LEU A 42 -16.37 -31.31 2.59
C LEU A 42 -16.85 -32.74 2.33
N ALA A 43 -17.98 -33.14 2.92
CA ALA A 43 -18.61 -34.44 2.66
C ALA A 43 -19.06 -34.57 1.19
N GLN A 44 -19.68 -33.51 0.64
CA GLN A 44 -20.07 -33.46 -0.78
C GLN A 44 -18.87 -33.55 -1.73
N MET A 45 -17.75 -32.88 -1.42
CA MET A 45 -16.54 -32.98 -2.25
C MET A 45 -15.87 -34.37 -2.18
N LYS A 46 -16.02 -35.09 -1.06
CA LYS A 46 -15.49 -36.45 -0.93
C LYS A 46 -16.33 -37.47 -1.69
N SER A 47 -17.65 -37.28 -1.77
CA SER A 47 -18.51 -38.18 -2.55
C SER A 47 -18.29 -38.03 -4.06
N THR A 48 -17.99 -36.82 -4.57
CA THR A 48 -17.77 -36.61 -6.01
C THR A 48 -16.40 -37.08 -6.53
N LYS A 49 -15.43 -37.38 -5.65
CA LYS A 49 -14.07 -37.79 -6.06
C LYS A 49 -13.91 -39.30 -6.28
N LYS A 50 -14.97 -40.11 -6.10
CA LYS A 50 -14.88 -41.59 -6.09
C LYS A 50 -14.98 -42.25 -7.48
N GLU A 51 -15.09 -41.49 -8.58
CA GLU A 51 -15.27 -42.05 -9.94
C GLU A 51 -14.17 -41.65 -10.95
N THR A 52 -12.89 -41.92 -10.65
CA THR A 52 -11.85 -41.97 -11.69
C THR A 52 -11.27 -43.38 -11.76
N LYS A 53 -11.80 -44.19 -12.68
CA LYS A 53 -11.29 -45.54 -12.96
C LYS A 53 -9.85 -45.44 -13.49
N ALA A 54 -8.93 -46.19 -12.88
CA ALA A 54 -7.53 -46.25 -13.27
C ALA A 54 -7.38 -46.74 -14.72
N ARG A 55 -6.77 -45.92 -15.59
CA ARG A 55 -6.44 -46.32 -16.97
C ARG A 55 -5.32 -47.35 -16.96
N LYS A 56 -5.56 -48.52 -17.56
CA LYS A 56 -4.55 -49.59 -17.71
C LYS A 56 -3.40 -49.09 -18.62
N LYS A 57 -2.16 -49.27 -18.17
CA LYS A 57 -0.94 -48.94 -18.94
C LYS A 57 -0.77 -49.95 -20.07
N LYS A 58 -0.52 -49.48 -21.30
CA LYS A 58 -0.19 -50.35 -22.45
C LYS A 58 1.26 -50.87 -22.31
N SER A 59 1.54 -52.06 -22.85
CA SER A 59 2.86 -52.69 -22.78
C SER A 59 3.90 -51.91 -23.63
N LYS A 60 5.17 -51.99 -23.22
CA LYS A 60 6.28 -51.25 -23.86
C LYS A 60 6.63 -51.74 -25.28
N HIS A 61 6.11 -52.89 -25.69
CA HIS A 61 6.48 -53.57 -26.94
C HIS A 61 5.33 -53.71 -27.93
N ALA A 62 4.23 -52.97 -27.72
CA ALA A 62 3.15 -52.94 -28.69
C ALA A 62 3.59 -52.13 -29.93
N PRO A 63 3.53 -52.70 -31.15
CA PRO A 63 3.82 -51.96 -32.36
C PRO A 63 2.84 -50.78 -32.47
N THR A 64 3.39 -49.59 -32.66
CA THR A 64 2.62 -48.34 -32.68
C THR A 64 2.54 -47.86 -34.12
N GLU A 65 1.44 -48.12 -34.82
CA GLU A 65 1.21 -47.68 -36.20
C GLU A 65 1.29 -46.15 -36.30
N SER A 66 2.29 -45.61 -37.00
CA SER A 66 2.50 -44.17 -37.15
C SER A 66 1.49 -43.59 -38.15
N SER A 67 0.27 -43.29 -37.73
CA SER A 67 -0.66 -42.54 -38.58
C SER A 67 -0.36 -41.04 -38.50
N SER A 68 -0.26 -40.40 -39.68
CA SER A 68 -0.05 -38.95 -39.85
C SER A 68 -1.21 -38.08 -39.35
N LEU A 69 -2.32 -38.72 -38.97
CA LEU A 69 -3.52 -38.08 -38.39
C LEU A 69 -3.53 -38.12 -36.86
N ARG A 70 -2.50 -38.69 -36.21
CA ARG A 70 -2.40 -38.67 -34.74
C ARG A 70 -2.19 -37.26 -34.23
N ARG A 71 -3.09 -36.85 -33.34
CA ARG A 71 -3.04 -35.58 -32.58
C ARG A 71 -1.68 -35.38 -31.88
N ASP A 72 -1.00 -36.46 -31.51
CA ASP A 72 0.32 -36.47 -30.85
C ASP A 72 1.45 -35.95 -31.76
N TYR A 73 1.32 -36.10 -33.08
CA TYR A 73 2.30 -35.59 -34.04
C TYR A 73 2.27 -34.05 -34.06
N TYR A 74 1.08 -33.46 -34.05
CA TYR A 74 0.89 -32.00 -34.00
C TYR A 74 1.20 -31.39 -32.63
N THR A 75 1.02 -32.14 -31.52
CA THR A 75 1.47 -31.65 -30.21
C THR A 75 2.98 -31.71 -30.08
N SER A 76 3.66 -32.67 -30.72
CA SER A 76 5.13 -32.72 -30.75
C SER A 76 5.75 -31.55 -31.54
N LEU A 77 5.12 -31.10 -32.62
CA LEU A 77 5.59 -29.94 -33.40
C LEU A 77 5.35 -28.60 -32.67
N ASN A 78 4.26 -28.48 -31.92
CA ASN A 78 4.00 -27.31 -31.08
C ASN A 78 4.71 -27.34 -29.71
N SER A 79 5.27 -28.48 -29.29
CA SER A 79 6.09 -28.60 -28.06
C SER A 79 7.59 -28.72 -28.33
N ASN A 80 8.00 -29.02 -29.56
CA ASN A 80 9.38 -28.94 -30.06
C ASN A 80 9.62 -27.67 -30.88
N ALA A 81 9.11 -26.53 -30.43
CA ALA A 81 9.86 -25.30 -30.64
C ALA A 81 11.20 -25.49 -29.89
N LEU A 82 12.23 -25.88 -30.65
CA LEU A 82 13.66 -25.86 -30.31
C LEU A 82 13.92 -25.55 -28.84
N ASN A 83 14.04 -26.61 -28.05
CA ASN A 83 14.51 -26.53 -26.68
C ASN A 83 15.98 -26.10 -26.74
N ILE A 84 16.23 -24.79 -26.77
CA ILE A 84 17.56 -24.13 -26.71
C ILE A 84 18.36 -24.52 -25.46
N ASN A 85 17.80 -25.36 -24.58
CA ASN A 85 18.38 -25.81 -23.32
C ASN A 85 18.87 -27.27 -23.33
N SER A 86 19.12 -27.89 -24.49
CA SER A 86 19.79 -29.20 -24.55
C SER A 86 21.29 -29.13 -24.19
N SER A 87 21.86 -27.94 -24.03
CA SER A 87 23.24 -27.70 -23.63
C SER A 87 23.42 -27.62 -22.11
N GLY A 88 23.00 -28.65 -21.36
CA GLY A 88 23.56 -29.03 -20.04
C GLY A 88 23.63 -28.00 -18.89
N VAL A 89 23.19 -26.75 -19.06
CA VAL A 89 23.24 -25.68 -18.06
C VAL A 89 21.80 -25.29 -17.75
N GLY A 90 21.19 -26.08 -16.85
CA GLY A 90 19.82 -25.87 -16.39
C GLY A 90 19.70 -24.62 -15.54
N ILE A 91 19.52 -23.45 -16.16
CA ILE A 91 18.87 -22.33 -15.50
C ILE A 91 17.37 -22.57 -15.62
N THR A 92 16.71 -22.79 -14.49
CA THR A 92 15.25 -22.93 -14.39
C THR A 92 14.58 -21.63 -14.84
N ILE A 93 14.19 -21.55 -16.11
CA ILE A 93 13.56 -20.36 -16.68
C ILE A 93 12.19 -20.74 -17.25
N GLY A 94 11.23 -21.00 -16.35
CA GLY A 94 9.81 -20.79 -16.65
C GLY A 94 9.43 -19.30 -16.58
N ALA A 95 10.35 -18.44 -16.12
CA ALA A 95 10.14 -17.00 -15.95
C ALA A 95 10.46 -16.17 -17.21
N ASN A 96 11.36 -16.64 -18.09
CA ASN A 96 11.79 -15.93 -19.31
C ASN A 96 11.50 -16.74 -20.59
N ALA A 97 10.47 -17.59 -20.59
CA ALA A 97 9.94 -18.09 -21.85
C ALA A 97 9.47 -16.87 -22.67
N TYR A 98 10.03 -16.68 -23.87
CA TYR A 98 9.67 -15.57 -24.75
C TYR A 98 8.19 -15.69 -25.09
N LYS A 99 7.37 -14.80 -24.53
CA LYS A 99 5.96 -14.67 -24.89
C LYS A 99 5.90 -13.68 -26.03
N PRO A 100 5.50 -14.08 -27.25
CA PRO A 100 5.29 -13.13 -28.34
C PRO A 100 4.23 -12.13 -27.88
N ARG A 101 4.67 -10.91 -27.59
CA ARG A 101 3.84 -9.80 -27.11
C ARG A 101 4.15 -8.57 -27.94
N ASP A 102 3.11 -7.78 -28.20
CA ASP A 102 3.21 -6.55 -28.99
C ASP A 102 4.31 -5.64 -28.42
N PRO A 103 5.28 -5.18 -29.25
CA PRO A 103 6.33 -4.26 -28.83
C PRO A 103 5.82 -2.95 -28.22
N ARG A 104 4.60 -2.52 -28.58
CA ARG A 104 3.96 -1.34 -27.98
C ARG A 104 3.46 -1.58 -26.56
N LEU A 105 3.26 -2.85 -26.18
CA LEU A 105 2.80 -3.29 -24.87
C LEU A 105 3.94 -3.86 -24.02
N GLN A 106 5.19 -3.62 -24.41
CA GLN A 106 6.38 -4.15 -23.71
C GLN A 106 6.70 -3.35 -22.44
N ASP A 107 5.81 -3.42 -21.44
CA ASP A 107 6.16 -3.11 -20.04
C ASP A 107 7.30 -4.00 -19.50
N THR A 108 7.67 -5.04 -20.24
CA THR A 108 8.84 -5.89 -19.95
C THR A 108 10.17 -5.31 -20.47
N LEU A 109 10.16 -4.39 -21.44
CA LEU A 109 11.39 -3.74 -21.92
C LEU A 109 11.83 -2.57 -21.03
N SER A 110 10.88 -1.89 -20.38
CA SER A 110 11.15 -0.68 -19.58
C SER A 110 11.74 -0.95 -18.19
N GLY A 111 11.96 -2.21 -17.82
CA GLY A 111 12.47 -2.59 -16.50
C GLY A 111 11.48 -2.31 -15.36
N HIS A 112 11.78 -2.81 -14.16
CA HIS A 112 10.94 -2.52 -12.99
C HIS A 112 11.23 -1.10 -12.47
N LEU A 113 10.18 -0.33 -12.17
CA LEU A 113 10.34 1.00 -11.56
C LEU A 113 10.95 0.86 -10.16
N ASP A 114 12.24 1.16 -10.04
CA ASP A 114 12.87 1.40 -8.75
C ASP A 114 12.61 2.84 -8.31
N GLN A 115 11.63 2.98 -7.43
CA GLN A 115 11.18 4.27 -6.91
C GLN A 115 12.26 4.98 -6.06
N ASP A 116 13.19 4.24 -5.44
CA ASP A 116 14.28 4.82 -4.67
C ASP A 116 15.36 5.39 -5.60
N VAL A 117 15.66 4.68 -6.70
CA VAL A 117 16.57 5.19 -7.74
C VAL A 117 15.98 6.38 -8.46
N PHE A 118 14.69 6.32 -8.80
CA PHE A 118 13.97 7.45 -9.40
C PHE A 118 14.07 8.70 -8.51
N GLN A 119 13.77 8.55 -7.22
CA GLN A 119 13.80 9.69 -6.31
C GLN A 119 15.20 10.29 -6.13
N LYS A 120 16.25 9.47 -6.18
CA LYS A 120 17.64 9.97 -6.13
C LYS A 120 18.02 10.71 -7.41
N ARG A 121 17.64 10.18 -8.59
CA ARG A 121 17.98 10.77 -9.89
C ARG A 121 17.19 12.04 -10.18
N TYR A 122 15.92 12.06 -9.76
CA TYR A 122 14.98 13.14 -10.02
C TYR A 122 14.61 13.93 -8.76
N GLY A 123 15.50 13.97 -7.76
CA GLY A 123 15.28 14.72 -6.52
C GLY A 123 15.08 16.22 -6.78
N PHE A 124 15.75 16.77 -7.81
CA PHE A 124 15.62 18.17 -8.22
C PHE A 124 14.18 18.56 -8.60
N LEU A 125 13.31 17.62 -8.99
CA LEU A 125 11.91 17.92 -9.27
C LEU A 125 11.16 18.40 -8.02
N GLU A 126 11.61 18.00 -6.82
CA GLU A 126 11.05 18.52 -5.57
C GLU A 126 11.42 20.00 -5.39
N GLU A 127 12.65 20.39 -5.72
CA GLU A 127 13.11 21.78 -5.65
C GLU A 127 12.39 22.67 -6.66
N VAL A 128 12.27 22.20 -7.92
CA VAL A 128 11.51 22.90 -8.97
C VAL A 128 10.04 23.11 -8.55
N GLN A 129 9.40 22.09 -7.98
CA GLN A 129 8.03 22.22 -7.49
C GLN A 129 7.93 23.21 -6.31
N GLU A 130 8.94 23.28 -5.45
CA GLU A 130 8.97 24.26 -4.36
C GLU A 130 9.12 25.69 -4.88
N GLU A 131 9.92 25.91 -5.91
CA GLU A 131 10.03 27.19 -6.61
C GLU A 131 8.71 27.57 -7.29
N GLU A 132 8.05 26.63 -7.95
CA GLU A 132 6.73 26.85 -8.55
C GLU A 132 5.68 27.27 -7.51
N ILE A 133 5.65 26.60 -6.35
CA ILE A 133 4.77 26.98 -5.23
C ILE A 133 5.10 28.37 -4.69
N LYS A 134 6.39 28.75 -4.62
CA LYS A 134 6.80 30.09 -4.18
C LYS A 134 6.32 31.14 -5.19
N ASN A 135 6.55 30.91 -6.48
CA ASN A 135 6.13 31.80 -7.56
C ASN A 135 4.61 31.99 -7.55
N LEU A 136 3.82 30.91 -7.44
CA LEU A 136 2.36 30.97 -7.32
C LEU A 136 1.90 31.81 -6.11
N LYS A 137 2.55 31.64 -4.95
CA LYS A 137 2.24 32.45 -3.76
C LYS A 137 2.53 33.93 -3.98
N GLU A 138 3.63 34.25 -4.66
CA GLU A 138 3.97 35.64 -5.02
C GLU A 138 2.94 36.23 -5.99
N ARG A 139 2.54 35.48 -7.01
CA ARG A 139 1.50 35.90 -7.97
C ARG A 139 0.17 36.17 -7.28
N ILE A 140 -0.31 35.23 -6.45
CA ILE A 140 -1.55 35.39 -5.67
C ILE A 140 -1.45 36.62 -4.76
N ARG A 141 -0.32 36.82 -4.09
CA ARG A 141 -0.11 37.99 -3.22
C ARG A 141 -0.22 39.29 -4.00
N VAL A 142 0.43 39.37 -5.16
CA VAL A 142 0.37 40.56 -6.01
C VAL A 142 -1.02 40.75 -6.63
N HIS A 143 -1.73 39.67 -6.94
CA HIS A 143 -3.11 39.73 -7.40
C HIS A 143 -4.06 40.37 -6.38
N ARG A 144 -3.82 40.13 -5.09
CA ARG A 144 -4.64 40.67 -4.00
C ARG A 144 -4.34 42.14 -3.70
N ILE A 145 -3.17 42.65 -4.09
CA ILE A 145 -2.83 44.07 -3.91
C ILE A 145 -3.49 44.89 -5.02
N THR A 146 -4.35 45.83 -4.64
CA THR A 146 -5.05 46.74 -5.54
C THR A 146 -4.26 48.04 -5.77
N GLY A 147 -4.64 48.81 -6.79
CA GLY A 147 -4.07 50.14 -7.09
C GLY A 147 -2.71 50.15 -7.81
N ARG A 148 -2.07 51.33 -7.84
CA ARG A 148 -0.82 51.59 -8.58
C ARG A 148 0.36 50.72 -8.11
N ARG A 149 0.46 50.47 -6.80
CA ARG A 149 1.47 49.59 -6.21
C ARG A 149 1.32 48.16 -6.73
N GLY A 150 0.09 47.64 -6.76
CA GLY A 150 -0.22 46.34 -7.33
C GLY A 150 0.19 46.26 -8.81
N GLN A 151 -0.19 47.25 -9.62
CA GLN A 151 0.17 47.31 -11.04
C GLN A 151 1.69 47.30 -11.27
N LYS A 152 2.47 48.06 -10.49
CA LYS A 152 3.95 48.06 -10.58
C LYS A 152 4.53 46.68 -10.26
N MET A 153 4.01 46.00 -9.24
CA MET A 153 4.46 44.66 -8.87
C MET A 153 4.08 43.60 -9.92
N ARG A 154 2.91 43.74 -10.57
CA ARG A 154 2.51 42.84 -11.68
C ARG A 154 3.43 42.96 -12.88
N ARG A 155 3.82 44.20 -13.23
CA ARG A 155 4.80 44.46 -14.31
C ARG A 155 6.14 43.81 -13.99
N LYS A 156 6.66 44.01 -12.78
CA LYS A 156 7.92 43.39 -12.34
C LYS A 156 7.90 41.86 -12.41
N ILE A 157 6.84 41.21 -11.93
CA ILE A 157 6.71 39.74 -12.03
C ILE A 157 6.67 39.25 -13.49
N LYS A 158 6.04 40.03 -14.37
CA LYS A 158 5.97 39.72 -15.81
C LYS A 158 7.34 39.81 -16.47
N GLU A 159 8.14 40.81 -16.10
CA GLU A 159 9.53 40.98 -16.57
C GLU A 159 10.45 39.87 -16.06
N GLU A 160 10.27 39.43 -14.81
CA GLU A 160 11.04 38.33 -14.21
C GLU A 160 10.70 36.94 -14.79
N GLY A 161 9.71 36.83 -15.69
CA GLY A 161 9.37 35.57 -16.35
C GLY A 161 8.87 34.47 -15.41
N LYS A 162 8.30 34.81 -14.25
CA LYS A 162 7.81 33.88 -13.21
C LYS A 162 6.49 33.17 -13.57
N GLY A 163 6.41 32.71 -14.82
CA GLY A 163 5.31 31.94 -15.40
C GLY A 163 4.25 32.79 -16.13
N ALA A 164 3.37 32.08 -16.83
CA ALA A 164 2.25 32.67 -17.56
C ALA A 164 1.27 33.36 -16.58
N TRP A 165 0.78 34.54 -16.98
CA TRP A 165 -0.23 35.26 -16.24
C TRP A 165 -1.60 34.63 -16.47
N THR A 166 -2.17 34.08 -15.40
CA THR A 166 -3.47 33.41 -15.33
C THR A 166 -4.44 34.23 -14.46
N THR A 167 -5.68 33.76 -14.32
CA THR A 167 -6.62 34.34 -13.38
C THR A 167 -6.25 33.99 -11.93
N LEU A 168 -6.70 34.81 -10.98
CA LEU A 168 -6.46 34.57 -9.55
C LEU A 168 -6.98 33.20 -9.09
N GLU A 169 -8.14 32.78 -9.62
CA GLU A 169 -8.75 31.49 -9.29
C GLU A 169 -7.92 30.31 -9.79
N GLU A 170 -7.40 30.38 -11.03
CA GLU A 170 -6.50 29.38 -11.59
C GLU A 170 -5.22 29.24 -10.76
N ASP A 171 -4.61 30.36 -10.37
CA ASP A 171 -3.41 30.34 -9.51
C ASP A 171 -3.70 29.73 -8.13
N GLU A 172 -4.86 30.02 -7.53
CA GLU A 172 -5.25 29.43 -6.25
C GLU A 172 -5.56 27.93 -6.36
N THR A 173 -6.18 27.48 -7.46
CA THR A 173 -6.47 26.07 -7.71
C THR A 173 -5.20 25.27 -7.96
N GLU A 174 -4.27 25.79 -8.76
CA GLU A 174 -2.99 25.14 -9.02
C GLU A 174 -2.12 25.08 -7.76
N LEU A 175 -2.10 26.16 -6.96
CA LEU A 175 -1.42 26.15 -5.66
C LEU A 175 -1.99 25.06 -4.73
N LYS A 176 -3.32 24.91 -4.67
CA LYS A 176 -3.97 23.86 -3.87
C LYS A 176 -3.59 22.47 -4.38
N ARG A 177 -3.59 22.27 -5.71
CA ARG A 177 -3.19 21.01 -6.35
C ARG A 177 -1.75 20.63 -6.01
N LEU A 178 -0.78 21.53 -6.23
CA LEU A 178 0.63 21.28 -5.94
C LEU A 178 0.88 21.03 -4.45
N GLN A 179 0.20 21.76 -3.56
CA GLN A 179 0.26 21.48 -2.13
C GLN A 179 -0.28 20.11 -1.77
N GLN A 180 -1.41 19.71 -2.36
CA GLN A 180 -1.97 18.38 -2.15
C GLN A 180 -1.01 17.30 -2.63
N GLU A 181 -0.47 17.42 -3.85
CA GLU A 181 0.49 16.47 -4.40
C GLU A 181 1.76 16.37 -3.55
N ARG A 182 2.31 17.51 -3.11
CA ARG A 182 3.44 17.55 -2.18
C ARG A 182 3.14 16.75 -0.90
N THR A 183 1.96 16.95 -0.31
CA THR A 183 1.61 16.26 0.94
C THR A 183 1.39 14.76 0.74
N THR A 184 0.78 14.34 -0.38
CA THR A 184 0.57 12.92 -0.67
C THR A 184 1.89 12.21 -0.94
N ARG A 185 2.80 12.84 -1.69
CA ARG A 185 4.15 12.35 -1.97
C ARG A 185 5.00 12.25 -0.70
N HIS A 186 5.07 13.30 0.10
CA HIS A 186 5.84 13.27 1.36
C HIS A 186 5.30 12.18 2.32
N LYS A 187 3.97 12.01 2.37
CA LYS A 187 3.34 10.96 3.17
C LYS A 187 3.69 9.55 2.67
N SER A 188 3.71 9.32 1.35
CA SER A 188 4.08 8.02 0.78
C SER A 188 5.56 7.72 0.98
N GLN A 189 6.44 8.70 0.80
CA GLN A 189 7.88 8.60 1.06
C GLN A 189 8.16 8.27 2.53
N THR A 190 7.55 9.00 3.47
CA THR A 190 7.70 8.73 4.92
C THR A 190 7.27 7.30 5.27
N GLN A 191 6.18 6.82 4.67
CA GLN A 191 5.71 5.44 4.85
C GLN A 191 6.69 4.41 4.28
N ARG A 192 7.26 4.67 3.10
CA ARG A 192 8.24 3.79 2.46
C ARG A 192 9.51 3.68 3.29
N LEU A 193 10.05 4.83 3.72
CA LEU A 193 11.23 4.90 4.58
C LEU A 193 11.02 4.18 5.91
N ALA A 194 9.87 4.38 6.55
CA ALA A 194 9.50 3.66 7.78
C ALA A 194 9.48 2.14 7.57
N LYS A 195 8.82 1.67 6.50
CA LYS A 195 8.78 0.24 6.15
C LYS A 195 10.16 -0.33 5.85
N GLN A 196 10.98 0.40 5.11
CA GLN A 196 12.34 -0.01 4.76
C GLN A 196 13.21 -0.12 6.01
N LYS A 197 13.10 0.83 6.95
CA LYS A 197 13.77 0.79 8.26
C LYS A 197 13.41 -0.48 9.03
N ILE A 198 12.11 -0.79 9.16
CA ILE A 198 11.62 -1.99 9.86
C ILE A 198 12.13 -3.26 9.19
N LYS A 199 12.02 -3.37 7.85
CA LYS A 199 12.51 -4.53 7.10
C LYS A 199 14.02 -4.72 7.28
N LYS A 200 14.80 -3.63 7.25
CA LYS A 200 16.24 -3.66 7.47
C LYS A 200 16.58 -4.14 8.88
N GLN A 201 15.89 -3.62 9.90
CA GLN A 201 16.06 -4.02 11.29
C GLN A 201 15.73 -5.51 11.52
N LEU A 202 14.60 -5.99 11.00
CA LEU A 202 14.23 -7.41 11.08
C LEU A 202 15.28 -8.29 10.40
N ARG A 203 15.72 -7.91 9.19
CA ARG A 203 16.76 -8.64 8.47
C ARG A 203 18.08 -8.66 9.23
N SER A 204 18.51 -7.54 9.80
CA SER A 204 19.74 -7.50 10.61
C SER A 204 19.63 -8.34 11.88
N SER A 205 18.48 -8.35 12.56
CA SER A 205 18.28 -9.17 13.76
C SER A 205 18.36 -10.66 13.46
N VAL A 206 17.79 -11.09 12.33
CA VAL A 206 17.85 -12.48 11.85
C VAL A 206 19.28 -12.86 11.48
N ILE A 207 19.98 -12.02 10.71
CA ILE A 207 21.39 -12.28 10.34
C ILE A 207 22.28 -12.35 11.58
N SER A 208 22.05 -11.49 12.56
CA SER A 208 22.82 -11.47 13.81
C SER A 208 22.51 -12.64 14.76
N GLY A 209 21.54 -13.49 14.45
CA GLY A 209 21.11 -14.60 15.30
C GLY A 209 20.33 -14.19 16.55
N LYS A 210 20.17 -12.88 16.83
CA LYS A 210 19.44 -12.36 18.00
C LYS A 210 17.95 -12.74 18.00
N ALA A 211 17.38 -12.93 16.82
CA ALA A 211 15.99 -13.34 16.65
C ALA A 211 15.88 -14.38 15.54
N GLY A 212 15.04 -15.40 15.74
CA GLY A 212 14.70 -16.35 14.68
C GLY A 212 13.94 -15.69 13.51
N PRO A 213 13.72 -16.42 12.40
CA PRO A 213 12.95 -15.93 11.26
C PRO A 213 11.52 -15.55 11.68
N TYR A 214 11.32 -14.27 11.99
CA TYR A 214 10.07 -13.75 12.52
C TYR A 214 9.34 -12.94 11.46
N PHE A 215 8.11 -13.35 11.15
CA PHE A 215 7.22 -12.63 10.25
C PHE A 215 6.16 -11.90 11.09
N PRO A 216 6.25 -10.57 11.23
CA PRO A 216 5.30 -9.82 12.02
C PRO A 216 3.89 -9.95 11.43
N LYS A 217 2.90 -10.07 12.29
CA LYS A 217 1.48 -10.03 11.92
C LYS A 217 1.11 -8.64 11.44
N LYS A 218 -0.02 -8.53 10.73
CA LYS A 218 -0.53 -7.23 10.21
C LYS A 218 -0.70 -6.17 11.30
N ARG A 219 -1.09 -6.55 12.52
CA ARG A 219 -1.24 -5.61 13.65
C ARG A 219 0.12 -5.08 14.11
N GLU A 220 1.11 -5.96 14.25
CA GLU A 220 2.48 -5.61 14.65
C GLU A 220 3.15 -4.76 13.58
N TRP A 221 2.95 -5.07 12.29
CA TRP A 221 3.38 -4.21 11.18
C TRP A 221 2.85 -2.78 11.30
N LYS A 222 1.55 -2.63 11.56
CA LYS A 222 0.95 -1.30 11.73
C LYS A 222 1.52 -0.56 12.94
N GLN A 223 1.81 -1.28 14.02
CA GLN A 223 2.39 -0.70 15.22
C GLN A 223 3.83 -0.22 14.97
N MET A 224 4.69 -1.09 14.43
CA MET A 224 6.06 -0.72 14.07
C MET A 224 6.10 0.41 13.02
N GLU A 225 5.18 0.41 12.04
CA GLU A 225 5.05 1.51 11.08
C GLU A 225 4.66 2.84 11.73
N LEU A 226 3.82 2.81 12.78
CA LEU A 226 3.45 4.00 13.52
C LEU A 226 4.63 4.51 14.36
N GLU A 227 5.32 3.62 15.06
CA GLU A 227 6.53 3.93 15.82
C GLU A 227 7.60 4.55 14.91
N ALA A 228 7.91 3.91 13.78
CA ALA A 228 8.86 4.44 12.82
C ALA A 228 8.45 5.80 12.20
N LYS A 229 7.15 6.07 12.07
CA LYS A 229 6.67 7.42 11.66
C LYS A 229 6.91 8.46 12.74
N PHE A 230 6.67 8.12 14.02
CA PHE A 230 6.98 9.01 15.13
C PHE A 230 8.49 9.25 15.26
N ASP A 231 9.32 8.24 15.03
CA ASP A 231 10.78 8.40 14.99
C ASP A 231 11.20 9.41 13.91
N VAL A 232 10.64 9.33 12.70
CA VAL A 232 10.96 10.26 11.62
C VAL A 232 10.52 11.68 11.98
N LEU A 233 9.31 11.85 12.54
CA LEU A 233 8.82 13.15 13.00
C LEU A 233 9.66 13.73 14.12
N HIS A 234 10.07 12.90 15.08
CA HIS A 234 10.94 13.30 16.18
C HIS A 234 12.32 13.73 15.67
N LYS A 235 12.90 13.02 14.68
CA LYS A 235 14.15 13.44 14.04
C LYS A 235 14.04 14.77 13.30
N GLN A 236 12.88 15.06 12.72
CA GLN A 236 12.66 16.28 11.93
C GLN A 236 12.36 17.52 12.80
N GLY A 237 11.65 17.36 13.93
CA GLY A 237 11.18 18.51 14.71
C GLY A 237 11.07 18.28 16.22
N GLY A 238 11.70 17.22 16.73
CA GLY A 238 11.75 16.86 18.14
C GLY A 238 10.38 16.56 18.77
N ASP A 239 10.33 16.63 20.09
CA ASP A 239 9.13 16.40 20.88
C ASP A 239 8.01 17.39 20.55
N LYS A 240 8.35 18.65 20.25
CA LYS A 240 7.37 19.69 19.91
C LYS A 240 6.57 19.32 18.66
N ALA A 241 7.19 18.74 17.65
CA ALA A 241 6.51 18.32 16.43
C ALA A 241 5.57 17.12 16.67
N VAL A 242 6.01 16.17 17.50
CA VAL A 242 5.20 15.01 17.91
C VAL A 242 3.98 15.48 18.71
N ASP A 243 4.17 16.37 19.68
CA ASP A 243 3.09 16.93 20.48
C ASP A 243 2.10 17.74 19.65
N ALA A 244 2.58 18.54 18.70
CA ALA A 244 1.71 19.29 17.80
C ALA A 244 0.82 18.33 16.97
N LEU A 245 1.38 17.22 16.50
CA LEU A 245 0.62 16.20 15.77
C LEU A 245 -0.39 15.49 16.68
N LEU A 246 -0.01 15.14 17.91
CA LEU A 246 -0.91 14.54 18.90
C LEU A 246 -2.04 15.49 19.28
N LYS A 247 -1.75 16.78 19.52
CA LYS A 247 -2.75 17.84 19.77
C LYS A 247 -3.74 17.96 18.62
N LYS A 248 -3.27 18.01 17.37
CA LYS A 248 -4.14 18.02 16.17
C LYS A 248 -5.02 16.77 16.10
N LYS A 249 -4.46 15.59 16.40
CA LYS A 249 -5.21 14.33 16.41
C LYS A 249 -6.26 14.30 17.52
N ARG A 250 -5.93 14.77 18.73
CA ARG A 250 -6.87 14.93 19.86
C ARG A 250 -8.01 15.87 19.47
N LYS A 251 -7.72 17.06 18.95
CA LYS A 251 -8.74 18.03 18.48
C LYS A 251 -9.68 17.42 17.43
N LYS A 252 -9.12 16.70 16.44
CA LYS A 252 -9.92 16.01 15.42
C LYS A 252 -10.79 14.90 15.99
N ASN A 253 -10.30 14.17 17.00
CA ASN A 253 -11.07 13.12 17.67
C ASN A 253 -12.17 13.71 18.54
N MET A 254 -11.91 14.78 19.29
CA MET A 254 -12.93 15.52 20.06
C MET A 254 -14.02 16.07 19.15
N GLY A 255 -13.66 16.70 18.03
CA GLY A 255 -14.64 17.19 17.05
C GLY A 255 -15.44 16.08 16.35
N LYS A 256 -14.93 14.84 16.32
CA LYS A 256 -15.72 13.67 15.87
C LYS A 256 -16.63 13.15 16.96
N ALA A 257 -16.11 13.01 18.18
CA ALA A 257 -16.88 12.54 19.34
C ALA A 257 -18.05 13.49 19.66
N SER A 258 -17.82 14.80 19.58
CA SER A 258 -18.85 15.83 19.76
C SER A 258 -20.03 15.68 18.78
N LYS A 259 -19.80 15.18 17.55
CA LYS A 259 -20.90 14.90 16.60
C LYS A 259 -21.80 13.73 17.01
N PHE A 260 -21.30 12.85 17.88
CA PHE A 260 -22.02 11.70 18.40
C PHE A 260 -22.52 11.94 19.83
N MET A 261 -22.27 13.12 20.41
CA MET A 261 -22.84 13.51 21.69
C MET A 261 -24.19 14.20 21.44
N PRO A 262 -25.20 13.94 22.29
CA PRO A 262 -26.44 14.68 22.24
C PRO A 262 -26.18 16.18 22.48
N PRO A 263 -26.93 17.09 21.84
CA PRO A 263 -26.83 18.52 22.14
C PRO A 263 -27.16 18.71 23.62
N ALA A 264 -26.30 19.45 24.33
CA ALA A 264 -26.54 19.78 25.73
C ALA A 264 -27.87 20.55 25.85
N SER A 265 -28.81 19.99 26.62
CA SER A 265 -30.08 20.61 27.01
C SER A 265 -29.87 21.72 28.03
#